data_AF-A0A2S9GNF7-F1
#
_entry.id   AF-A0A2S9GNF7-F1
#
_cell.length_a   1.000
_cell.length_b   1.000
_cell.length_c   1.000
_cell.angle_alpha   90.00
_cell.angle_beta   90.00
_cell.angle_gamma   90.00
#
_symmetry.space_group_name_H-M   'P 1'
#
loop_
_entity.id
_entity.type
_entity.pdbx_description
1 polymer ?
#
loop_
_entity_poly.entity_id
_entity_poly.type
_entity_poly.pdbx_seq_one_letter_code
_entity_poly.pdbx_strand_id
1 'polypeptide(L)' 'ASDRQRHRLALWSRRLLGEAITQAQFVLAEHDELVELVMAGGGLSQMTDFFDRLQNTHNSRMQELGLA' A
#
# COMPACT_ATOMS: atom_id res chain seq x y z
N ALA A 1 24.74 4.18 -2.62
CA ALA A 1 23.96 5.33 -3.10
C ALA A 1 24.36 6.59 -2.34
N SER A 2 24.26 7.77 -2.94
CA SER A 2 24.47 9.03 -2.21
C SER A 2 23.28 9.34 -1.28
N ASP A 3 23.47 10.20 -0.29
CA ASP A 3 22.38 10.66 0.59
C ASP A 3 21.24 11.27 -0.23
N ARG A 4 21.56 12.12 -1.20
CA ARG A 4 20.55 12.74 -2.07
C ARG A 4 19.71 11.70 -2.82
N GLN A 5 20.34 10.62 -3.28
CA GLN A 5 19.62 9.54 -3.96
C GLN A 5 18.73 8.76 -2.99
N ARG A 6 19.22 8.44 -1.79
CA ARG A 6 18.41 7.78 -0.74
C ARG A 6 17.18 8.59 -0.38
N HIS A 7 17.32 9.89 -0.11
CA HIS A 7 16.19 10.76 0.22
C HIS A 7 15.15 10.83 -0.91
N ARG A 8 15.60 10.89 -2.17
CA ARG A 8 14.69 10.87 -3.33
C ARG A 8 13.95 9.55 -3.45
N LEU A 9 14.63 8.42 -3.23
CA LEU A 9 14.00 7.10 -3.27
C LEU A 9 13.02 6.89 -2.11
N ALA A 10 13.34 7.37 -0.91
CA ALA A 10 12.44 7.34 0.25
C ALA A 10 11.17 8.18 0.02
N LEU A 11 11.30 9.36 -0.60
CA LEU A 11 10.13 10.15 -0.96
C LEU A 11 9.30 9.45 -2.06
N TRP A 12 9.98 8.91 -3.06
CA TRP A 12 9.32 8.24 -4.18
C TRP A 12 8.59 6.96 -3.75
N SER A 13 9.17 6.17 -2.84
CA SER A 13 8.52 4.97 -2.31
C SER A 13 7.24 5.29 -1.54
N ARG A 14 7.27 6.31 -0.67
CA ARG A 14 6.06 6.81 0.01
C ARG A 14 5.00 7.28 -0.97
N ARG A 15 5.41 7.98 -2.04
CA ARG A 15 4.49 8.41 -3.10
C ARG A 15 3.85 7.22 -3.81
N LEU A 16 4.64 6.22 -4.21
CA LEU A 16 4.10 5.03 -4.87
C LEU A 16 3.07 4.29 -4.01
N LEU A 17 3.35 4.11 -2.72
CA LEU A 17 2.40 3.47 -1.81
C LEU A 17 1.11 4.28 -1.70
N GLY A 18 1.20 5.61 -1.54
CA GLY A 18 0.02 6.48 -1.45
C GLY A 18 -0.84 6.46 -2.72
N GLU A 19 -0.21 6.52 -3.89
CA GLU A 19 -0.92 6.42 -5.18
C GLU A 19 -1.59 5.04 -5.32
N ALA A 20 -0.89 3.95 -4.99
CA ALA A 20 -1.45 2.60 -5.04
C ALA A 20 -2.66 2.42 -4.10
N ILE A 21 -2.59 2.95 -2.86
CA ILE A 21 -3.72 2.93 -1.92
C ILE A 21 -4.88 3.75 -2.47
N THR A 22 -4.61 4.94 -3.02
CA THR A 22 -5.64 5.80 -3.60
C THR A 22 -6.35 5.10 -4.75
N GLN A 23 -5.59 4.50 -5.68
CA GLN A 23 -6.17 3.76 -6.80
C GLN A 23 -6.97 2.53 -6.33
N ALA A 24 -6.47 1.80 -5.33
CA ALA A 24 -7.22 0.69 -4.76
C ALA A 24 -8.55 1.18 -4.15
N GLN A 25 -8.55 2.26 -3.37
CA GLN A 25 -9.77 2.85 -2.81
C GLN A 25 -10.77 3.27 -3.88
N PHE A 26 -10.32 3.83 -5.01
CA PHE A 26 -11.18 4.14 -6.15
C PHE A 26 -11.83 2.89 -6.74
N VAL A 27 -11.05 1.85 -7.03
CA VAL A 27 -11.57 0.59 -7.59
C VAL A 27 -12.58 -0.06 -6.65
N LEU A 28 -12.30 -0.07 -5.34
CA LEU A 28 -13.20 -0.65 -4.34
C LEU A 28 -14.50 0.12 -4.22
N ALA A 29 -14.46 1.45 -4.36
CA ALA A 29 -15.66 2.29 -4.32
C ALA A 29 -16.54 2.13 -5.58
N GLU A 30 -15.95 1.76 -6.72
CA GLU A 30 -16.68 1.57 -7.98
C GLU A 30 -17.12 0.12 -8.22
N HIS A 31 -16.52 -0.86 -7.54
CA HIS A 31 -16.68 -2.28 -7.84
C HIS A 31 -16.84 -3.16 -6.59
N ASP A 32 -17.98 -3.06 -5.92
CA ASP A 32 -18.33 -3.86 -4.72
C ASP A 32 -18.19 -5.38 -4.94
N GLU A 33 -18.54 -5.90 -6.11
CA GLU A 33 -18.46 -7.34 -6.44
C GLU A 33 -17.00 -7.87 -6.45
N LEU A 34 -16.04 -7.04 -6.86
CA LEU A 34 -14.62 -7.40 -6.81
C LEU A 34 -14.12 -7.45 -5.37
N VAL A 35 -14.65 -6.57 -4.51
CA VAL A 35 -14.35 -6.58 -3.07
C VAL A 35 -14.84 -7.87 -2.45
N GLU A 36 -16.08 -8.29 -2.73
CA GLU A 36 -16.60 -9.55 -2.21
C GLU A 36 -15.77 -10.76 -2.63
N LEU A 37 -15.34 -10.81 -3.90
CA LEU A 37 -14.50 -11.87 -4.44
C LEU A 37 -13.10 -11.91 -3.78
N VAL A 38 -12.43 -10.76 -3.71
CA VAL A 38 -11.05 -10.67 -3.19
C VAL A 38 -11.00 -10.87 -1.68
N MET A 39 -12.02 -10.41 -0.96
CA MET A 39 -12.09 -10.48 0.50
C MET A 39 -12.80 -11.75 1.00
N ALA A 40 -13.14 -12.69 0.10
CA ALA A 40 -13.83 -13.94 0.42
C ALA A 40 -15.07 -13.75 1.34
N GLY A 41 -15.83 -12.66 1.15
CA GLY A 41 -17.00 -12.31 1.98
C GLY A 41 -16.68 -11.66 3.34
N GLY A 42 -15.46 -11.20 3.55
CA GLY A 42 -14.97 -10.66 4.83
C GLY A 42 -15.44 -9.27 5.26
N GLY A 43 -16.14 -8.54 4.38
CA GLY A 43 -16.62 -7.19 4.64
C GLY A 43 -15.50 -6.16 4.88
N LEU A 44 -15.90 -5.00 5.40
CA LEU A 44 -15.05 -3.81 5.54
C LEU A 44 -13.84 -4.01 6.49
N SER A 45 -13.96 -4.87 7.51
CA SER A 45 -12.88 -5.09 8.49
C SER A 45 -11.69 -5.82 7.87
N GLN A 46 -11.94 -6.84 7.03
CA GLN A 46 -10.85 -7.47 6.30
C GLN A 46 -10.17 -6.50 5.33
N MET A 47 -10.92 -5.50 4.81
CA MET A 47 -10.36 -4.49 3.90
C MET A 47 -9.31 -3.63 4.61
N THR A 48 -9.58 -3.22 5.85
CA THR A 48 -8.61 -2.53 6.71
C THR A 48 -7.40 -3.41 6.97
N ASP A 49 -7.61 -4.67 7.38
CA ASP A 49 -6.52 -5.62 7.62
C ASP A 49 -5.64 -5.85 6.39
N PHE A 50 -6.25 -5.88 5.19
CA PHE A 50 -5.54 -6.01 3.93
C PHE A 50 -4.60 -4.84 3.70
N PHE A 51 -5.10 -3.60 3.82
CA PHE A 51 -4.26 -2.41 3.65
C PHE A 51 -3.18 -2.32 4.73
N ASP A 52 -3.48 -2.69 5.97
CA ASP A 52 -2.49 -2.70 7.05
C ASP A 52 -1.37 -3.69 6.77
N ARG A 53 -1.68 -4.91 6.33
CA ARG A 53 -0.66 -5.89 5.90
C ARG A 53 0.18 -5.37 4.75
N LEU A 54 -0.44 -4.71 3.77
CA LEU A 54 0.24 -4.16 2.60
C LEU A 54 1.21 -3.04 3.00
N GLN A 55 0.75 -2.10 3.85
CA GLN A 55 1.57 -1.02 4.40
C GLN A 55 2.72 -1.55 5.27
N ASN A 56 2.45 -2.51 6.16
CA ASN A 56 3.48 -3.10 7.01
C ASN A 56 4.56 -3.82 6.20
N THR A 57 4.15 -4.58 5.18
CA THR A 57 5.07 -5.25 4.26
C THR A 57 5.91 -4.23 3.47
N HIS A 58 5.30 -3.13 3.01
CA HIS A 58 6.02 -2.05 2.36
C HIS A 58 7.05 -1.41 3.30
N ASN A 59 6.66 -1.10 4.53
CA ASN A 59 7.54 -0.49 5.54
C ASN A 59 8.74 -1.39 5.86
N SER A 60 8.54 -2.70 6.03
CA SER A 60 9.64 -3.67 6.23
C SER A 60 10.65 -3.62 5.08
N ARG A 61 10.16 -3.63 3.83
CA ARG A 61 11.02 -3.53 2.64
C ARG A 61 11.77 -2.20 2.57
N MET A 62 11.14 -1.09 2.97
CA MET A 62 11.81 0.22 3.01
C MET A 62 12.91 0.26 4.07
N GLN A 63 12.69 -0.38 5.22
CA GLN A 63 13.73 -0.52 6.26
C GLN A 63 14.91 -1.37 5.76
N GLU A 64 14.64 -2.52 5.12
CA GLU A 64 15.67 -3.38 4.53
C GLU A 64 16.52 -2.66 3.48
N LEU A 65 15.92 -1.74 2.72
CA LEU A 65 16.61 -0.91 1.73
C LEU A 65 17.30 0.34 2.32
N GLY A 66 17.15 0.61 3.63
CA GLY A 66 17.67 1.82 4.28
C GLY A 66 17.00 3.10 3.78
N LEU A 67 15.70 3.03 3.49
CA LEU A 67 14.86 4.13 2.97
C LEU A 67 13.80 4.61 3.98
N ALA A 68 13.70 3.98 5.14
CA ALA A 68 12.79 4.36 6.22
C ALA A 68 13.31 5.57 7.01
#